data_AF-A0A6G7ZNX4-F1
#
_entry.id   AF-A0A6G7ZNX4-F1
#
_cell.length_a   1.000
_cell.length_b   1.000
_cell.length_c   1.000
_cell.angle_alpha   90.00
_cell.angle_beta   90.00
_cell.angle_gamma   90.00
#
_symmetry.space_group_name_H-M   'P 1'
#
loop_
_entity.id
_entity.type
_entity.pdbx_description
1 polymer ?
#
loop_
_entity_poly.entity_id
_entity_poly.type
_entity_poly.pdbx_seq_one_letter_code
_entity_poly.pdbx_strand_id
1 'polypeptide(L)'
;MNGAFDINLPAASARNIGVKRDTALACRARAEADLLASAAMINANQRTRLETSAASWSARASVLERVEKGIATKAVRAAMGDPPG
;
A
#
# COMPACT_ATOMS: atom_id res chain seq x y z
N MET A 1 37.39 7.37 15.32
CA MET A 1 36.99 6.42 14.26
C MET A 1 35.47 6.49 14.18
N ASN A 2 34.92 7.37 13.33
CA ASN A 2 33.49 7.60 13.18
C ASN A 2 33.04 6.91 11.88
N GLY A 3 32.40 5.74 12.00
CA GLY A 3 31.76 5.05 10.89
C GLY A 3 30.33 5.55 10.75
N ALA A 4 30.12 6.48 9.81
CA ALA A 4 28.80 6.88 9.38
C ALA A 4 28.10 5.68 8.73
N PHE A 5 26.94 5.30 9.25
CA PHE A 5 26.03 4.37 8.59
C PHE A 5 25.42 5.09 7.37
N ASP A 6 26.10 4.99 6.23
CA ASP A 6 25.56 5.35 4.92
C ASP A 6 24.51 4.32 4.51
N ILE A 7 23.30 4.46 5.06
CA ILE A 7 22.11 3.85 4.47
C ILE A 7 21.86 4.60 3.17
N ASN A 8 22.52 4.16 2.10
CA ASN A 8 22.20 4.53 0.73
C ASN A 8 20.85 3.88 0.37
N LEU A 9 19.79 4.45 0.93
CA LEU A 9 18.43 4.28 0.46
C LEU A 9 18.43 4.98 -0.91
N PRO A 10 18.36 4.26 -2.05
CA PRO A 10 18.21 4.95 -3.31
C PRO A 10 16.93 5.76 -3.19
N ALA A 11 17.07 7.08 -3.24
CA ALA A 11 15.98 8.03 -3.24
C ALA A 11 14.92 7.48 -4.17
N ALA A 12 13.87 6.90 -3.58
CA ALA A 12 12.85 6.21 -4.33
C ALA A 12 12.30 7.25 -5.28
N SER A 13 12.62 7.03 -6.55
CA SER A 13 12.33 7.89 -7.66
C SER A 13 10.85 8.22 -7.58
N ALA A 14 10.52 9.40 -7.05
CA ALA A 14 9.23 10.05 -7.22
C ALA A 14 9.17 10.49 -8.68
N ARG A 15 9.26 9.52 -9.60
CA ARG A 15 8.87 9.71 -10.99
C ARG A 15 7.39 10.02 -10.92
N ASN A 16 7.02 11.16 -11.47
CA ASN A 16 5.67 11.50 -11.89
C ASN A 16 5.18 10.46 -12.92
N ILE A 17 4.93 9.23 -12.47
CA ILE A 17 4.13 8.24 -13.17
C ILE A 17 2.73 8.61 -12.73
N GLY A 18 1.88 9.07 -13.66
CA GLY A 18 0.56 9.64 -13.37
C GLY A 18 -0.07 8.93 -12.18
N VAL A 19 -0.34 9.69 -11.10
CA VAL A 19 -0.73 9.19 -9.78
C VAL A 19 -2.03 8.42 -9.91
N LYS A 20 -1.95 7.15 -10.34
CA LYS A 20 -3.00 6.18 -10.15
C LYS A 20 -3.08 6.07 -8.64
N ARG A 21 -4.10 6.71 -8.05
CA ARG A 21 -4.32 6.65 -6.62
C ARG A 21 -4.36 5.17 -6.25
N ASP A 22 -3.48 4.77 -5.35
CA ASP A 22 -3.56 3.45 -4.74
C ASP A 22 -4.94 3.34 -4.08
N THR A 23 -5.68 2.28 -4.42
CA THR A 23 -6.94 1.95 -3.78
C THR A 23 -6.74 0.75 -2.86
N ALA A 24 -7.63 0.56 -1.89
CA ALA A 24 -7.58 -0.62 -1.03
C ALA A 24 -7.59 -1.92 -1.85
N LEU A 25 -8.37 -1.96 -2.94
CA LEU A 25 -8.42 -3.09 -3.87
C LEU A 25 -7.08 -3.33 -4.56
N ALA A 26 -6.47 -2.28 -5.13
CA ALA A 26 -5.19 -2.41 -5.82
C ALA A 26 -4.07 -2.87 -4.87
N CYS A 27 -4.05 -2.37 -3.64
CA CYS A 27 -3.09 -2.82 -2.62
C CYS A 27 -3.29 -4.28 -2.22
N ARG A 28 -4.54 -4.75 -2.08
CA ARG A 28 -4.82 -6.18 -1.82
C ARG A 28 -4.36 -7.07 -2.96
N ALA A 29 -4.70 -6.71 -4.20
CA ALA A 29 -4.28 -7.47 -5.38
C ALA A 29 -2.75 -7.58 -5.46
N ARG A 30 -2.03 -6.51 -5.09
CA ARG A 30 -0.57 -6.55 -5.04
C ARG A 30 -0.04 -7.44 -3.92
N ALA A 31 -0.63 -7.38 -2.73
CA ALA A 31 -0.26 -8.26 -1.62
C ALA A 31 -0.44 -9.75 -1.98
N GLU A 32 -1.56 -10.10 -2.61
CA GLU A 32 -1.84 -11.45 -3.09
C GLU A 32 -0.83 -11.90 -4.16
N ALA A 33 -0.51 -11.03 -5.11
CA ALA A 33 0.49 -11.32 -6.14
C ALA A 33 1.88 -11.57 -5.53
N ASP A 34 2.29 -10.76 -4.55
CA ASP A 34 3.58 -10.93 -3.87
C ASP A 34 3.62 -12.24 -3.05
N LEU A 35 2.52 -12.65 -2.39
CA LEU A 35 2.43 -13.96 -1.70
C LEU A 35 2.46 -15.14 -2.68
N LEU A 36 1.74 -15.03 -3.80
CA LEU A 36 1.73 -16.09 -4.80
C LEU A 36 3.12 -16.23 -5.46
N ALA A 37 3.81 -15.11 -5.69
CA ALA A 37 5.18 -15.12 -6.15
C ALA A 37 6.14 -15.72 -5.10
N SER A 38 5.95 -15.42 -3.81
CA SER A 38 6.82 -15.95 -2.75
C SER A 38 6.74 -17.48 -2.65
N ALA A 39 5.54 -18.06 -2.85
CA ALA A 39 5.34 -19.50 -2.84
C ALA A 39 6.13 -20.25 -3.93
N ALA A 40 6.43 -19.58 -5.05
CA ALA A 40 7.21 -20.13 -6.16
C ALA A 40 8.73 -19.96 -5.99
N MET A 41 9.20 -19.26 -4.94
CA MET A 41 10.63 -18.96 -4.76
C MET A 41 11.37 -20.11 -4.07
N ILE A 42 12.51 -20.51 -4.66
CA ILE A 42 13.45 -21.48 -4.05
C ILE A 42 14.39 -20.77 -3.06
N ASN A 43 14.71 -19.50 -3.29
CA ASN A 43 15.59 -18.72 -2.44
C ASN A 43 14.81 -18.11 -1.25
N ALA A 44 15.20 -18.49 -0.03
CA ALA A 44 14.60 -18.02 1.21
C ALA A 44 14.62 -16.49 1.36
N ASN A 45 15.70 -15.81 0.96
CA ASN A 45 15.79 -14.36 1.06
C ASN A 45 14.77 -13.66 0.14
N GLN A 46 14.67 -14.12 -1.11
CA GLN A 46 13.67 -13.58 -2.05
C GLN A 46 12.25 -13.82 -1.55
N ARG A 47 11.98 -15.01 -0.99
CA ARG A 47 10.69 -15.33 -0.36
C ARG A 47 10.37 -14.36 0.77
N THR A 48 11.27 -14.17 1.74
CA THR A 48 11.06 -13.25 2.88
C THR A 48 10.81 -11.82 2.44
N ARG A 49 11.51 -11.33 1.40
CA ARG A 49 11.26 -9.98 0.87
C ARG A 49 9.87 -9.84 0.28
N LEU A 50 9.39 -10.84 -0.45
CA LEU A 50 8.03 -10.83 -1.02
C LEU A 50 6.96 -10.94 0.06
N GLU A 51 7.14 -11.80 1.07
CA GLU A 51 6.25 -11.90 2.23
C GLU A 51 6.16 -10.58 3.00
N THR A 52 7.31 -9.93 3.22
CA THR A 52 7.37 -8.61 3.88
C THR A 52 6.70 -7.53 3.03
N SER A 53 6.89 -7.55 1.72
CA SER A 53 6.21 -6.66 0.78
C SER A 53 4.69 -6.85 0.83
N ALA A 54 4.21 -8.09 0.80
CA ALA A 54 2.79 -8.41 0.92
C ALA A 54 2.18 -7.90 2.23
N ALA A 55 2.88 -8.05 3.35
CA ALA A 55 2.44 -7.52 4.64
C ALA A 55 2.32 -5.98 4.60
N SER A 56 3.28 -5.28 3.97
CA SER A 56 3.23 -3.83 3.80
C SER A 56 2.03 -3.39 2.94
N TRP A 57 1.79 -4.06 1.82
CA TRP A 57 0.65 -3.77 0.95
C TRP A 57 -0.69 -4.05 1.63
N SER A 58 -0.78 -5.13 2.41
CA SER A 58 -1.99 -5.44 3.19
C SER A 58 -2.28 -4.36 4.24
N ALA A 59 -1.26 -3.87 4.94
CA ALA A 59 -1.41 -2.78 5.90
C ALA A 59 -1.90 -1.48 5.23
N ARG A 60 -1.34 -1.14 4.06
CA ARG A 60 -1.79 0.01 3.25
C ARG A 60 -3.24 -0.14 2.83
N ALA A 61 -3.65 -1.33 2.37
CA ALA A 61 -5.04 -1.60 2.00
C ALA A 61 -6.01 -1.35 3.17
N SER A 62 -5.66 -1.81 4.38
CA SER A 62 -6.48 -1.58 5.58
C SER A 62 -6.61 -0.11 5.98
N VAL A 63 -5.61 0.72 5.71
CA VAL A 63 -5.69 2.17 5.91
C VAL A 63 -6.57 2.80 4.83
N LEU A 64 -6.32 2.48 3.55
CA LEU A 64 -7.05 3.02 2.42
C LEU A 64 -8.53 2.66 2.48
N GLU A 65 -8.87 1.44 2.89
CA GLU A 65 -10.28 1.02 3.02
C GLU A 65 -11.04 1.88 4.02
N ARG A 66 -10.41 2.28 5.13
CA ARG A 66 -11.03 3.18 6.11
C ARG A 66 -11.26 4.57 5.53
N VAL A 67 -10.28 5.08 4.78
CA VAL A 67 -10.37 6.38 4.11
C VAL A 67 -11.46 6.38 3.03
N GLU A 68 -11.44 5.37 2.17
CA GLU A 68 -12.41 5.19 1.07
C GLU A 68 -13.83 5.06 1.61
N LYS A 69 -14.05 4.26 2.66
CA LYS A 69 -15.36 4.17 3.34
C LYS A 69 -15.79 5.52 3.92
N GLY A 70 -14.88 6.26 4.56
CA GLY A 70 -15.18 7.59 5.10
C GLY A 70 -15.57 8.60 4.02
N ILE A 71 -14.91 8.56 2.86
CA ILE A 71 -15.26 9.39 1.69
C ILE A 71 -16.64 8.98 1.14
N ALA A 72 -16.90 7.68 0.99
CA ALA A 72 -18.19 7.18 0.52
C ALA A 72 -19.34 7.61 1.44
N THR A 73 -19.18 7.50 2.76
CA THR A 73 -20.19 7.96 3.74
C THR A 73 -20.46 9.46 3.62
N LYS A 74 -19.41 10.28 3.45
CA LYS A 74 -19.58 11.74 3.27
C LYS A 74 -20.32 12.07 1.97
N ALA A 75 -19.97 11.41 0.87
CA ALA A 75 -20.64 11.60 -0.42
C ALA A 75 -22.13 11.21 -0.34
N VAL A 76 -22.43 10.09 0.33
CA VAL A 76 -23.79 9.61 0.55
C VAL A 76 -24.60 10.58 1.43
N ARG A 77 -24.02 11.11 2.52
CA ARG A 77 -24.69 12.12 3.36
C ARG A 77 -24.95 13.43 2.61
N ALA A 78 -23.99 13.88 1.80
CA ALA A 78 -24.17 15.06 0.96
C ALA A 78 -25.28 14.86 -0.09
N ALA A 79 -25.37 13.67 -0.68
CA ALA A 79 -26.41 13.32 -1.65
C ALA A 79 -27.82 13.20 -1.01
N MET A 80 -27.91 12.82 0.25
CA MET A 80 -29.18 12.74 0.99
C MET A 80 -29.71 14.10 1.49
N GLY A 81 -28.98 15.20 1.28
CA GLY A 81 -29.46 16.56 1.60
C GLY A 81 -29.62 16.85 3.10
N ASP A 82 -29.00 16.06 3.96
CA ASP A 82 -29.09 16.22 5.41
C ASP A 82 -28.32 17.49 5.83
N PRO A 83 -28.96 18.53 6.39
CA PRO A 83 -28.26 19.76 6.76
C PRO A 83 -27.24 19.50 7.87
N PRO A 84 -26.16 20.30 7.95
CA PRO A 84 -25.30 20.27 9.12
C PRO A 84 -26.12 20.76 10.32
N GLY A 85 -26.38 19.85 11.27
CA GLY A 85 -26.79 20.22 12.63
C GLY A 85 -25.66 20.88 13.39
#